data_AF-A0A4R7KA37-F1
#
_entry.id   AF-A0A4R7KA37-F1
#
_cell.length_a   1.000
_cell.length_b   1.000
_cell.length_c   1.000
_cell.angle_alpha   90.00
_cell.angle_beta   90.00
_cell.angle_gamma   90.00
#
_symmetry.space_group_name_H-M   'P 1'
#
loop_
_entity.id
_entity.type
_entity.pdbx_description
1 polymer ?
#
loop_
_entity_poly.entity_id
_entity_poly.type
_entity_poly.pdbx_seq_one_letter_code
_entity_poly.pdbx_strand_id
1 'polypeptide(L)'
;MSLRKNILSALLLALGLIIHQIVPGSIGGMKFDIQLTTIFVIIAINMDFKNAILTGFAGGIITALTTTFPGGQIPNVIDKIITSIVAYLLLKILSKFLNKQIVVAIVGFVCTVISGTVFLMSALLIVGLPAPFTALFLGIVLPTALTNILATTLVYNLVRASQKAVGFNV
;
A
#
# COMPACT_ATOMS: atom_id res chain seq x y z
N MET A 1 -1.20 -21.50 2.97
CA MET A 1 -1.14 -20.31 3.87
C MET A 1 -1.17 -20.81 5.31
N SER A 2 -0.25 -20.38 6.17
CA SER A 2 -0.28 -20.75 7.58
C SER A 2 -1.11 -19.75 8.38
N LEU A 3 -1.90 -20.24 9.34
CA LEU A 3 -2.80 -19.41 10.16
C LEU A 3 -2.05 -18.24 10.81
N ARG A 4 -0.85 -18.49 11.35
CA ARG A 4 -0.01 -17.47 11.98
C ARG A 4 0.39 -16.33 11.03
N LYS A 5 0.76 -16.63 9.78
CA LYS A 5 1.12 -15.61 8.77
C LYS A 5 -0.09 -14.76 8.39
N ASN A 6 -1.27 -15.38 8.31
CA ASN A 6 -2.51 -14.68 8.00
C ASN A 6 -2.93 -13.75 9.14
N ILE A 7 -2.80 -14.19 10.39
CA ILE A 7 -3.07 -13.34 11.57
C ILE A 7 -2.15 -12.13 11.57
N LEU A 8 -0.85 -12.32 11.33
CA LEU A 8 0.10 -11.20 11.23
C LEU A 8 -0.30 -10.21 10.12
N SER A 9 -0.68 -10.73 8.95
CA SER A 9 -1.12 -9.91 7.82
C SER A 9 -2.38 -9.10 8.16
N ALA A 10 -3.35 -9.73 8.82
CA ALA A 10 -4.57 -9.05 9.28
C ALA A 10 -4.28 -7.96 10.33
N LEU A 11 -3.39 -8.22 11.28
CA LEU A 11 -2.97 -7.24 12.28
C LEU A 11 -2.29 -6.02 11.63
N LEU A 12 -1.44 -6.25 10.63
CA LEU A 12 -0.78 -5.17 9.89
C LEU A 12 -1.78 -4.37 9.03
N LEU A 13 -2.77 -5.02 8.42
CA LEU A 13 -3.85 -4.34 7.71
C LEU A 13 -4.69 -3.47 8.66
N ALA A 14 -5.01 -3.98 9.85
CA ALA A 14 -5.75 -3.25 10.88
C ALA A 14 -4.95 -2.05 11.43
N LEU A 15 -3.64 -2.22 11.64
CA LEU A 15 -2.75 -1.11 11.99
C LEU A 15 -2.75 -0.03 10.90
N GLY A 16 -2.66 -0.44 9.64
CA GLY A 16 -2.77 0.46 8.50
C GLY A 16 -4.10 1.23 8.54
N LEU A 17 -5.22 0.55 8.79
CA LEU A 17 -6.56 1.14 8.82
C LEU A 17 -6.63 2.26 9.86
N ILE A 18 -6.15 1.99 11.08
CA ILE A 18 -6.17 2.96 12.18
C ILE A 18 -5.37 4.20 11.80
N ILE A 19 -4.17 4.01 11.24
CA ILE A 19 -3.32 5.12 10.80
C ILE A 19 -3.96 5.87 9.63
N HIS A 20 -4.55 5.17 8.66
CA HIS A 20 -5.18 5.79 7.49
C HIS A 20 -6.44 6.57 7.87
N GLN A 21 -7.17 6.15 8.89
CA GLN A 21 -8.38 6.83 9.36
C GLN A 21 -8.08 8.22 9.95
N ILE A 22 -6.95 8.38 10.62
CA ILE A 22 -6.53 9.67 11.21
C ILE A 22 -5.90 10.63 10.20
N VAL A 23 -5.51 10.16 9.00
CA VAL A 23 -4.96 11.03 7.95
C VAL A 23 -6.07 11.92 7.38
N PRO A 24 -5.95 13.25 7.46
CA PRO A 24 -6.95 14.15 6.90
C PRO A 24 -6.95 14.09 5.37
N GLY A 25 -8.13 14.30 4.78
CA GLY A 25 -8.25 14.52 3.34
C GLY A 25 -7.56 15.82 2.93
N SER A 26 -6.86 15.79 1.78
CA SER A 26 -6.15 16.94 1.23
C SER A 26 -6.87 17.48 -0.02
N ILE A 27 -6.16 17.65 -1.14
CA ILE A 27 -6.72 18.19 -2.39
C ILE A 27 -7.76 17.22 -2.96
N GLY A 28 -8.96 17.71 -3.26
CA GLY A 28 -10.03 16.89 -3.83
C GLY A 28 -10.53 15.75 -2.94
N GLY A 29 -10.23 15.80 -1.63
CA GLY A 29 -10.59 14.73 -0.69
C GLY A 29 -9.68 13.50 -0.77
N MET A 30 -8.60 13.52 -1.56
CA MET A 30 -7.62 12.44 -1.61
C MET A 30 -6.67 12.52 -0.39
N LYS A 31 -6.35 11.37 0.20
CA LYS A 31 -5.49 11.23 1.39
C LYS A 31 -4.08 10.78 1.00
N PHE A 32 -3.10 11.04 1.87
CA PHE A 32 -1.80 10.40 1.81
C PHE A 32 -1.95 8.92 2.23
N ASP A 33 -1.76 8.01 1.29
CA ASP A 33 -2.11 6.60 1.48
C ASP A 33 -1.03 5.81 2.25
N ILE A 34 -1.13 5.83 3.57
CA ILE A 34 -0.30 5.02 4.48
C ILE A 34 -0.73 3.54 4.49
N GLN A 35 -1.94 3.18 4.01
CA GLN A 35 -2.35 1.78 3.95
C GLN A 35 -1.46 0.98 2.99
N LEU A 36 -0.99 1.60 1.91
CA LEU A 36 -0.04 0.98 0.98
C LEU A 36 1.24 0.52 1.65
N THR A 37 1.74 1.29 2.63
CA THR A 37 2.93 0.94 3.41
C THR A 37 2.76 -0.43 4.07
N THR A 38 1.63 -0.68 4.73
CA THR A 38 1.40 -1.97 5.40
C THR A 38 1.18 -3.09 4.39
N ILE A 39 0.49 -2.85 3.27
CA ILE A 39 0.33 -3.80 2.17
C ILE A 39 1.70 -4.27 1.65
N PHE A 40 2.60 -3.34 1.35
CA PHE A 40 3.94 -3.67 0.84
C PHE A 40 4.75 -4.48 1.85
N VAL A 41 4.70 -4.11 3.14
CA VAL A 41 5.39 -4.84 4.20
C VAL A 41 4.83 -6.26 4.37
N ILE A 42 3.51 -6.44 4.32
CA ILE A 42 2.87 -7.75 4.39
C ILE A 42 3.36 -8.65 3.24
N ILE A 43 3.38 -8.12 2.02
CA ILE A 43 3.84 -8.87 0.84
C ILE A 43 5.34 -9.20 0.98
N ALA A 44 6.16 -8.25 1.45
CA ALA A 44 7.60 -8.44 1.62
C ALA A 44 7.96 -9.49 2.69
N ILE A 45 7.13 -9.65 3.71
CA ILE A 45 7.32 -10.64 4.78
C ILE A 45 6.76 -12.00 4.38
N ASN A 46 5.61 -12.02 3.69
CA ASN A 46 4.96 -13.24 3.22
C ASN A 46 4.84 -13.19 1.69
N MET A 47 5.97 -13.52 1.04
CA MET A 47 6.17 -13.49 -0.42
C MET A 47 5.42 -14.62 -1.16
N ASP A 48 4.10 -14.64 -1.01
CA ASP A 48 3.19 -15.58 -1.68
C ASP A 48 2.18 -14.81 -2.54
N PHE A 49 1.90 -15.32 -3.74
CA PHE A 49 1.02 -14.63 -4.69
C PHE A 49 -0.43 -14.56 -4.20
N LYS A 50 -0.95 -15.62 -3.57
CA LYS A 50 -2.30 -15.61 -2.99
C LYS A 50 -2.37 -14.60 -1.84
N ASN A 51 -1.32 -14.53 -1.02
CA ASN A 51 -1.21 -13.52 0.02
C ASN A 51 -1.24 -12.10 -0.55
N ALA A 52 -0.53 -11.82 -1.65
CA ALA A 52 -0.52 -10.50 -2.27
C ALA A 52 -1.90 -10.07 -2.79
N ILE A 53 -2.63 -10.97 -3.46
CA ILE A 53 -3.99 -10.69 -3.95
C ILE A 53 -4.93 -10.44 -2.77
N LEU A 54 -4.94 -11.32 -1.77
CA LEU A 54 -5.82 -11.18 -0.61
C LEU A 54 -5.53 -9.90 0.19
N THR A 55 -4.25 -9.58 0.37
CA THR A 55 -3.82 -8.34 1.05
C THR A 55 -4.25 -7.11 0.26
N GLY A 56 -4.07 -7.10 -1.07
CA GLY A 56 -4.53 -6.01 -1.94
C GLY A 56 -6.05 -5.86 -1.93
N PHE A 57 -6.80 -6.95 -2.00
CA PHE A 57 -8.25 -6.92 -1.94
C PHE A 57 -8.77 -6.38 -0.59
N ALA A 58 -8.26 -6.91 0.52
CA ALA A 58 -8.64 -6.46 1.86
C ALA A 58 -8.23 -5.00 2.10
N GLY A 59 -7.02 -4.61 1.67
CA GLY A 59 -6.55 -3.22 1.71
C GLY A 59 -7.39 -2.28 0.83
N GLY A 60 -7.85 -2.76 -0.32
CA GLY A 60 -8.76 -2.04 -1.21
C GLY A 60 -10.12 -1.79 -0.55
N ILE A 61 -10.69 -2.79 0.13
CA ILE A 61 -11.93 -2.61 0.91
C ILE A 61 -11.70 -1.60 2.05
N ILE A 62 -10.61 -1.74 2.81
CA ILE A 62 -10.27 -0.84 3.92
C ILE A 62 -10.18 0.62 3.45
N THR A 63 -9.45 0.87 2.36
CA THR A 63 -9.30 2.22 1.79
C THR A 63 -10.59 2.72 1.15
N ALA A 64 -11.39 1.85 0.53
CA ALA A 64 -12.72 2.21 0.03
C ALA A 64 -13.69 2.63 1.15
N LEU A 65 -13.64 1.99 2.32
CA LEU A 65 -14.50 2.33 3.46
C LEU A 65 -14.08 3.63 4.17
N THR A 66 -12.79 4.00 4.06
CA THR A 66 -12.22 5.15 4.77
C THR A 66 -11.87 6.33 3.86
N THR A 67 -12.14 6.20 2.56
CA THR A 67 -11.88 7.25 1.57
C THR A 67 -12.77 8.46 1.82
N THR A 68 -12.17 9.64 1.67
CA THR A 68 -12.88 10.92 1.61
C THR A 68 -12.98 11.45 0.18
N PHE A 69 -12.39 10.76 -0.80
CA PHE A 69 -12.45 11.12 -2.21
C PHE A 69 -13.85 10.78 -2.77
N PRO A 70 -14.57 11.73 -3.37
CA PRO A 70 -15.90 11.48 -3.94
C PRO A 70 -15.87 10.33 -4.95
N GLY A 71 -16.70 9.29 -4.73
CA GLY A 71 -16.76 8.13 -5.61
C GLY A 71 -15.51 7.23 -5.59
N GLY A 72 -14.60 7.42 -4.63
CA GLY A 72 -13.33 6.71 -4.56
C GLY A 72 -13.40 5.24 -4.16
N GLN A 73 -14.59 4.69 -3.85
CA GLN A 73 -14.73 3.31 -3.36
C GLN A 73 -14.26 2.28 -4.40
N ILE A 74 -14.77 2.38 -5.64
CA ILE A 74 -14.41 1.45 -6.73
C ILE A 74 -12.95 1.66 -7.17
N PRO A 75 -12.48 2.91 -7.41
CA PRO A 75 -11.08 3.18 -7.70
C PRO A 75 -10.10 2.60 -6.68
N ASN A 76 -10.40 2.68 -5.38
CA ASN A 76 -9.53 2.11 -4.34
C ASN A 76 -9.40 0.57 -4.47
N VAL A 77 -10.50 -0.15 -4.69
CA VAL A 77 -10.45 -1.61 -4.83
C VAL A 77 -9.63 -2.00 -6.07
N ILE A 78 -9.85 -1.33 -7.21
CA ILE A 78 -9.11 -1.58 -8.46
C ILE A 78 -7.61 -1.33 -8.25
N ASP A 79 -7.28 -0.15 -7.73
CA ASP A 79 -5.92 0.26 -7.43
C ASP A 79 -5.21 -0.77 -6.55
N LYS A 80 -5.77 -1.12 -5.38
CA LYS A 80 -5.03 -1.94 -4.41
C LYS A 80 -4.81 -3.37 -4.90
N ILE A 81 -5.70 -3.93 -5.72
CA ILE A 81 -5.49 -5.23 -6.36
C ILE A 81 -4.35 -5.14 -7.39
N ILE A 82 -4.37 -4.16 -8.28
CA ILE A 82 -3.34 -4.00 -9.32
C ILE A 82 -1.99 -3.73 -8.66
N THR A 83 -1.97 -2.79 -7.72
CA THR A 83 -0.77 -2.39 -6.99
C THR A 83 -0.17 -3.54 -6.18
N SER A 84 -0.98 -4.39 -5.53
CA SER A 84 -0.43 -5.52 -4.76
C SER A 84 0.22 -6.57 -5.65
N ILE A 85 -0.35 -6.83 -6.84
CA ILE A 85 0.23 -7.72 -7.84
C ILE A 85 1.56 -7.14 -8.35
N VAL A 86 1.58 -5.86 -8.71
CA VAL A 86 2.81 -5.18 -9.16
C VAL A 86 3.87 -5.18 -8.07
N ALA A 87 3.51 -4.88 -6.82
CA ALA A 87 4.42 -4.90 -5.68
C ALA A 87 5.00 -6.30 -5.45
N TYR A 88 4.19 -7.37 -5.52
CA TYR A 88 4.67 -8.73 -5.43
C TYR A 88 5.70 -9.07 -6.52
N LEU A 89 5.41 -8.72 -7.78
CA LEU A 89 6.32 -8.96 -8.90
C LEU A 89 7.63 -8.19 -8.73
N LEU A 90 7.54 -6.91 -8.35
CA LEU A 90 8.70 -6.05 -8.15
C LEU A 90 9.57 -6.54 -6.99
N LEU A 91 8.95 -6.89 -5.85
CA LEU A 91 9.63 -7.51 -4.71
C LEU A 91 10.33 -8.80 -5.11
N LYS A 92 9.65 -9.68 -5.87
CA LYS A 92 10.17 -10.99 -6.28
C LYS A 92 11.36 -10.87 -7.23
N ILE A 93 11.34 -9.91 -8.15
CA ILE A 93 12.40 -9.70 -9.13
C ILE A 93 13.59 -9.00 -8.46
N LEU A 94 13.38 -7.86 -7.81
CA LEU A 94 14.46 -7.04 -7.27
C LEU A 94 15.17 -7.71 -6.09
N SER A 95 14.47 -8.52 -5.29
CA SER A 95 15.10 -9.26 -4.16
C SER A 95 16.13 -10.30 -4.61
N LYS A 96 16.23 -10.60 -5.92
CA LYS A 96 17.31 -11.45 -6.46
C LYS A 96 18.62 -10.71 -6.66
N PHE A 97 18.56 -9.38 -6.82
CA PHE A 97 19.71 -8.55 -7.23
C PHE A 97 20.11 -7.55 -6.14
N LEU A 98 19.18 -7.16 -5.27
CA LEU A 98 19.38 -6.10 -4.28
C LEU A 98 19.08 -6.60 -2.87
N ASN A 99 19.62 -5.91 -1.87
CA ASN A 99 19.28 -6.21 -0.48
C ASN A 99 17.81 -5.88 -0.19
N LYS A 100 17.20 -6.57 0.78
CA LYS A 100 15.76 -6.38 1.07
C LYS A 100 15.41 -4.95 1.49
N GLN A 101 16.33 -4.22 2.13
CA GLN A 101 16.07 -2.86 2.59
C GLN A 101 15.87 -1.88 1.42
N ILE A 102 16.76 -1.96 0.43
CA ILE A 102 16.71 -1.17 -0.79
C ILE A 102 15.47 -1.55 -1.60
N VAL A 103 15.17 -2.85 -1.73
CA VAL A 103 13.98 -3.29 -2.45
C VAL A 103 12.71 -2.73 -1.82
N VAL A 104 12.57 -2.79 -0.50
CA VAL A 104 11.39 -2.27 0.21
C VAL A 104 11.26 -0.75 0.03
N ALA A 105 12.36 0.00 0.04
CA ALA A 105 12.36 1.43 -0.28
C ALA A 105 11.91 1.72 -1.73
N ILE A 106 12.46 0.99 -2.70
CA ILE A 106 12.09 1.13 -4.12
C ILE A 106 10.61 0.82 -4.32
N VAL A 107 10.12 -0.27 -3.72
CA VAL A 107 8.70 -0.67 -3.78
C VAL A 107 7.82 0.41 -3.14
N GLY A 108 8.22 0.94 -1.99
CA GLY A 108 7.53 2.05 -1.32
C GLY A 108 7.34 3.26 -2.23
N PHE A 109 8.34 3.62 -3.03
CA PHE A 109 8.21 4.71 -4.01
C PHE A 109 7.41 4.29 -5.25
N VAL A 110 7.95 3.32 -6.00
CA VAL A 110 7.49 2.96 -7.35
C VAL A 110 6.05 2.46 -7.31
N CYS A 111 5.72 1.57 -6.38
CA CYS A 111 4.36 1.04 -6.28
C CYS A 111 3.37 2.10 -5.78
N THR A 112 3.80 3.10 -5.01
CA THR A 112 2.91 4.23 -4.64
C THR A 112 2.63 5.13 -5.83
N VAL A 113 3.62 5.40 -6.70
CA VAL A 113 3.39 6.16 -7.93
C VAL A 113 2.44 5.42 -8.87
N ILE A 114 2.66 4.11 -9.05
CA ILE A 114 1.77 3.26 -9.86
C ILE A 114 0.37 3.26 -9.26
N SER A 115 0.25 3.09 -7.95
CA SER A 115 -1.01 3.10 -7.22
C SER A 115 -1.79 4.39 -7.42
N GLY A 116 -1.17 5.54 -7.19
CA GLY A 116 -1.80 6.84 -7.40
C GLY A 116 -2.21 7.06 -8.85
N THR A 117 -1.43 6.56 -9.82
CA THR A 117 -1.78 6.62 -11.24
C THR A 117 -3.00 5.75 -11.55
N VAL A 118 -3.03 4.51 -11.08
CA VAL A 118 -4.16 3.58 -11.30
C VAL A 118 -5.42 4.10 -10.61
N PHE A 119 -5.31 4.63 -9.39
CA PHE A 119 -6.42 5.25 -8.68
C PHE A 119 -6.97 6.45 -9.46
N LEU A 120 -6.12 7.39 -9.87
CA LEU A 120 -6.57 8.60 -10.56
C LEU A 120 -7.16 8.29 -11.95
N MET A 121 -6.57 7.35 -12.69
CA MET A 121 -7.09 6.94 -13.99
C MET A 121 -8.43 6.22 -13.87
N SER A 122 -8.57 5.33 -12.88
CA SER A 122 -9.86 4.66 -12.62
C SER A 122 -10.91 5.64 -12.13
N ALA A 123 -10.56 6.57 -11.24
CA ALA A 123 -11.47 7.63 -10.79
C ALA A 123 -11.93 8.51 -11.96
N LEU A 124 -11.01 8.94 -12.82
CA LEU A 124 -11.31 9.77 -13.99
C LEU A 124 -12.32 9.10 -14.93
N LEU A 125 -12.19 7.79 -15.17
CA LEU A 125 -13.06 7.05 -16.08
C LEU A 125 -14.43 6.69 -15.49
N ILE A 126 -14.53 6.50 -14.17
CA ILE A 126 -15.75 5.97 -13.53
C ILE A 126 -16.59 7.09 -12.91
N VAL A 127 -15.97 8.03 -12.20
CA VAL A 127 -16.68 9.03 -11.37
C VAL A 127 -16.29 10.47 -11.70
N GLY A 128 -15.20 10.68 -12.43
CA GLY A 128 -14.60 11.99 -12.68
C GLY A 128 -13.64 12.45 -11.58
N LEU A 129 -12.93 13.55 -11.82
CA LEU A 129 -11.96 14.11 -10.86
C LEU A 129 -12.47 15.45 -10.30
N PRO A 130 -12.34 15.68 -8.98
CA PRO A 130 -12.69 16.94 -8.33
C PRO A 130 -11.65 18.04 -8.55
N ALA A 131 -10.48 17.69 -9.09
CA ALA A 131 -9.39 18.60 -9.41
C ALA A 131 -8.60 18.05 -10.62
N PRO A 132 -7.79 18.88 -11.32
CA PRO A 132 -6.99 18.41 -12.45
C PRO A 132 -6.08 17.25 -12.07
N PHE A 133 -5.95 16.25 -12.96
CA PHE A 133 -5.10 15.08 -12.75
C PHE A 133 -3.67 15.46 -12.31
N THR A 134 -3.08 16.45 -12.98
CA THR A 134 -1.72 16.93 -12.71
C THR A 134 -1.59 17.51 -11.30
N ALA A 135 -2.61 18.22 -10.81
CA ALA A 135 -2.63 18.77 -9.46
C ALA A 135 -2.70 17.67 -8.39
N LEU A 136 -3.56 16.67 -8.58
CA LEU A 136 -3.66 15.53 -7.65
C LEU A 136 -2.41 14.65 -7.68
N PHE A 137 -1.84 14.43 -8.86
CA PHE A 137 -0.64 13.63 -9.03
C PHE A 137 0.60 14.29 -8.40
N LEU A 138 0.87 15.55 -8.74
CA LEU A 138 2.03 16.27 -8.20
C LEU A 138 1.84 16.67 -6.74
N GLY A 139 0.61 17.02 -6.34
CA GLY A 139 0.30 17.50 -5.00
C GLY A 139 0.12 16.40 -3.96
N ILE A 140 -0.25 15.18 -4.38
CA ILE A 140 -0.52 14.08 -3.45
C ILE A 140 0.27 12.83 -3.79
N VAL A 141 0.19 12.32 -5.03
CA VAL A 141 0.81 11.02 -5.37
C VAL A 141 2.33 11.07 -5.19
N LEU A 142 3.01 12.08 -5.73
CA LEU A 142 4.47 12.20 -5.60
C LEU A 142 4.92 12.42 -4.15
N PRO A 143 4.33 13.36 -3.37
CA PRO A 143 4.68 13.49 -1.95
C PRO A 143 4.40 12.22 -1.16
N THR A 144 3.29 11.52 -1.42
CA THR A 144 2.98 10.22 -0.79
C THR A 144 4.04 9.18 -1.14
N ALA A 145 4.49 9.11 -2.40
CA ALA A 145 5.52 8.17 -2.81
C ALA A 145 6.84 8.43 -2.09
N LEU A 146 7.23 9.70 -1.92
CA LEU A 146 8.43 10.09 -1.20
C LEU A 146 8.35 9.71 0.28
N THR A 147 7.22 10.00 0.95
CA THR A 147 7.04 9.63 2.36
C THR A 147 6.93 8.12 2.55
N ASN A 148 6.34 7.39 1.60
CA ASN A 148 6.23 5.94 1.65
C ASN A 148 7.58 5.21 1.52
N ILE A 149 8.64 5.83 0.98
CA ILE A 149 10.01 5.27 1.07
C ILE A 149 10.38 5.08 2.55
N LEU A 150 10.24 6.14 3.34
CA LEU A 150 10.60 6.15 4.75
C LEU A 150 9.62 5.30 5.57
N ALA A 151 8.31 5.45 5.32
CA ALA A 151 7.30 4.71 6.05
C ALA A 151 7.44 3.19 5.84
N THR A 152 7.64 2.73 4.59
CA THR A 152 7.77 1.30 4.28
C THR A 152 9.03 0.70 4.86
N THR A 153 10.15 1.39 4.78
CA THR A 153 11.41 0.90 5.38
C THR A 153 11.33 0.86 6.90
N LEU A 154 10.72 1.86 7.54
CA LEU A 154 10.54 1.91 8.98
C LEU A 154 9.60 0.79 9.47
N VAL A 155 8.42 0.65 8.87
CA VAL A 155 7.45 -0.39 9.26
C VAL A 155 8.05 -1.78 9.01
N TYR A 156 8.77 -1.99 7.91
CA TYR A 156 9.46 -3.25 7.64
C TYR A 156 10.45 -3.63 8.75
N ASN A 157 11.26 -2.68 9.20
CA ASN A 157 12.24 -2.89 10.27
C ASN A 157 11.55 -3.20 11.61
N LEU A 158 10.49 -2.46 11.94
CA LEU A 158 9.72 -2.70 13.15
C LEU A 158 9.12 -4.10 13.17
N VAL A 159 8.50 -4.53 12.07
CA VAL A 159 7.90 -5.87 12.01
C VAL A 159 8.99 -6.95 12.10
N ARG A 160 10.14 -6.77 11.44
CA ARG A 160 11.27 -7.71 11.57
C ARG A 160 11.80 -7.80 13.00
N ALA A 161 11.94 -6.66 13.68
CA ALA A 161 12.37 -6.62 15.07
C ALA A 161 11.38 -7.35 15.99
N SER A 162 10.07 -7.10 15.82
CA SER A 162 9.00 -7.77 16.57
C SER A 162 8.97 -9.27 16.30
N GLN A 163 9.15 -9.72 15.06
CA GLN A 163 9.21 -11.15 14.73
C GLN A 163 10.39 -11.82 15.44
N LYS A 164 11.56 -11.18 15.45
CA LYS A 164 12.75 -11.70 16.15
C LYS A 164 12.54 -11.79 17.66
N ALA A 165 11.92 -10.78 18.27
CA ALA A 165 11.67 -10.73 19.72
C ALA A 165 10.77 -11.87 20.22
N VAL A 166 9.78 -12.27 19.42
CA VAL A 166 8.80 -13.31 19.80
C VAL A 166 9.19 -14.70 19.26
N GLY A 167 10.39 -14.85 18.69
CA GLY A 167 10.84 -16.11 18.09
C GLY A 167 9.99 -16.57 16.90
N PHE A 168 9.36 -15.61 16.21
CA PHE A 168 8.48 -15.88 15.08
C PHE A 168 9.31 -16.16 13.82
N ASN A 169 9.75 -17.41 13.66
CA ASN A 169 10.44 -17.87 12.46
C ASN A 169 9.40 -18.24 11.39
N VAL A 170 9.31 -17.44 10.33
CA VAL A 170 8.34 -17.58 9.23
C VAL A 170 8.99 -17.49 7.87
#